data_AF-A0A5J5WGL9-F1
#
_entry.id   AF-A0A5J5WGL9-F1
#
_cell.length_a   1.000
_cell.length_b   1.000
_cell.length_c   1.000
_cell.angle_alpha   90.00
_cell.angle_beta   90.00
_cell.angle_gamma   90.00
#
_symmetry.space_group_name_H-M   'P 1'
#
loop_
_entity.id
_entity.type
_entity.pdbx_description
1 polymer ?
#
loop_
_entity_poly.entity_id
_entity_poly.type
_entity_poly.pdbx_seq_one_letter_code
_entity_poly.pdbx_strand_id
1 'polypeptide(L)' 'MWKRFVVPIIVLNHPSVKDLLKRAGKEFGFDQPMGGLTIPCREDAFVNLTLGLH' A
#
# COMPACT_ATOMS: atom_id res chain seq x y z
N MET A 1 13.33 -9.17 7.58
CA MET A 1 13.70 -7.75 7.70
C MET A 1 12.61 -6.93 7.04
N TRP A 2 12.09 -5.86 7.67
CA TRP A 2 11.09 -5.00 7.05
C TRP A 2 11.78 -4.00 6.12
N LYS A 3 11.18 -3.74 4.96
CA LYS A 3 11.72 -2.82 3.96
C LYS A 3 10.69 -1.72 3.69
N ARG A 4 11.17 -0.48 3.70
CA ARG A 4 10.33 0.70 3.41
C ARG A 4 10.55 1.09 1.95
N PHE A 5 9.46 1.34 1.24
CA PHE A 5 9.48 1.82 -0.14
C PHE A 5 8.85 3.22 -0.19
N VAL A 6 9.53 4.14 -0.87
CA VAL A 6 8.98 5.46 -1.19
C VAL A 6 8.52 5.41 -2.63
N VAL A 7 7.26 5.70 -2.88
CA VAL A 7 6.65 5.69 -4.22
C VAL A 7 6.17 7.10 -4.59
N PRO A 8 6.14 7.46 -5.87
CA PRO A 8 5.52 8.70 -6.32
C PRO A 8 4.03 8.75 -5.96
N ILE A 9 3.51 9.95 -5.70
CA ILE A 9 2.09 10.18 -5.36
C ILE A 9 1.15 9.65 -6.45
N ILE A 10 1.58 9.63 -7.72
CA ILE A 10 0.77 9.12 -8.84
C ILE A 10 0.32 7.66 -8.63
N VAL A 11 1.14 6.85 -7.95
CA VAL A 11 0.84 5.44 -7.67
C VAL A 11 -0.35 5.31 -6.73
N LEU A 12 -0.49 6.23 -5.77
CA LEU A 12 -1.64 6.29 -4.87
C LEU A 12 -2.94 6.62 -5.61
N ASN A 13 -2.86 7.22 -6.80
CA ASN A 13 -4.04 7.55 -7.59
C ASN A 13 -4.59 6.37 -8.40
N HIS A 14 -3.83 5.29 -8.53
CA HIS A 14 -4.25 4.11 -9.27
C HIS A 14 -5.46 3.41 -8.61
N PRO A 15 -6.49 3.03 -9.37
CA PRO A 15 -7.66 2.34 -8.82
C PRO A 15 -7.31 1.09 -8.00
N SER A 16 -6.37 0.26 -8.44
CA SER A 16 -6.00 -0.95 -7.67
C SER A 16 -5.36 -0.64 -6.33
N VAL A 17 -4.57 0.44 -6.26
CA VAL A 17 -3.92 0.87 -5.01
C VAL A 17 -4.96 1.49 -4.06
N LYS A 18 -5.87 2.31 -4.60
CA LYS A 18 -7.00 2.86 -3.82
C LYS A 18 -7.90 1.76 -3.25
N ASP A 19 -8.24 0.77 -4.05
CA ASP A 19 -9.04 -0.38 -3.60
C ASP A 19 -8.33 -1.18 -2.52
N LEU A 20 -7.01 -1.41 -2.67
CA LEU A 20 -6.20 -2.07 -1.66
C LEU A 20 -6.21 -1.29 -0.34
N LEU A 21 -5.95 0.02 -0.39
CA LEU A 21 -5.95 0.89 0.79
C LEU A 21 -7.34 0.97 1.45
N LYS A 22 -8.42 0.99 0.66
CA LYS A 22 -9.79 0.98 1.17
C LYS A 22 -10.11 -0.32 1.89
N ARG A 23 -9.73 -1.47 1.33
CA ARG A 23 -9.92 -2.79 1.93
C ARG A 23 -9.13 -2.92 3.23
N ALA A 24 -7.84 -2.58 3.17
CA ALA A 24 -6.97 -2.65 4.32
C ALA A 24 -7.39 -1.65 5.42
N GLY A 25 -7.86 -0.46 5.06
CA GLY A 25 -8.47 0.48 6.00
C GLY A 25 -9.72 -0.06 6.70
N LYS A 26 -10.57 -0.78 5.98
CA LYS A 26 -11.77 -1.43 6.55
C LYS A 26 -11.41 -2.60 7.48
N GLU A 27 -10.37 -3.35 7.14
CA GLU A 27 -9.97 -4.56 7.87
C GLU A 27 -9.09 -4.26 9.09
N PHE A 28 -8.14 -3.33 8.95
CA PHE A 28 -7.12 -3.05 9.97
C PHE A 28 -7.31 -1.72 10.68
N GLY A 29 -8.20 -0.85 10.18
CA GLY A 29 -8.37 0.52 10.68
C GLY A 29 -7.20 1.43 10.34
N PHE A 30 -7.45 2.75 10.37
CA PHE A 30 -6.41 3.76 10.19
C PHE A 30 -5.93 4.38 11.52
N ASP A 31 -6.61 4.07 12.63
CA ASP A 31 -6.32 4.57 13.99
C ASP A 31 -5.13 3.84 14.64
N GLN A 32 -4.15 3.40 13.85
CA GLN A 32 -2.93 2.81 14.38
C GLN A 32 -2.11 3.91 15.09
N PRO A 33 -1.46 3.60 16.23
CA PRO A 33 -0.76 4.61 17.05
C PRO A 33 0.38 5.33 16.33
N MET A 34 0.88 4.77 15.22
CA MET A 34 1.87 5.43 14.35
C MET A 34 1.25 6.25 13.20
N GLY A 35 -0.08 6.40 13.15
CA GLY A 35 -0.80 7.20 12.15
C GLY A 35 -0.67 6.68 10.71
N GLY A 36 -0.22 5.44 10.53
CA GLY A 36 0.03 4.84 9.23
C GLY A 36 -0.55 3.44 9.14
N LEU A 37 -0.97 3.05 7.93
CA LEU A 37 -1.47 1.71 7.64
C LEU A 37 -0.30 0.79 7.28
N THR A 38 -0.05 -0.22 8.09
CA THR A 38 0.96 -1.25 7.79
C THR A 38 0.28 -2.48 7.19
N ILE A 39 0.52 -2.74 5.91
CA ILE A 39 -0.03 -3.92 5.21
C ILE A 39 1.08 -4.96 5.07
N PRO A 40 0.98 -6.15 5.71
CA PRO A 40 1.89 -7.24 5.43
C PRO A 40 1.66 -7.69 3.98
N CYS A 41 2.67 -7.54 3.13
CA CYS A 41 2.64 -8.02 1.77
C CYS A 41 4.01 -8.58 1.39
N ARG A 42 4.02 -9.44 0.36
CA ARG A 42 5.28 -9.89 -0.21
C ARG A 42 5.89 -8.76 -1.05
N GLU A 43 7.22 -8.64 -1.02
CA GLU A 43 7.95 -7.61 -1.75
C GLU A 43 7.67 -7.68 -3.27
N ASP A 44 7.64 -8.88 -3.85
CA ASP A 44 7.34 -9.11 -5.26
C ASP A 44 5.93 -8.64 -5.65
N ALA A 45 4.95 -8.87 -4.78
CA ALA A 45 3.58 -8.39 -5.00
C ALA A 45 3.51 -6.85 -4.99
N PHE A 46 4.22 -6.20 -4.05
CA PHE A 46 4.30 -4.74 -4.00
C PHE A 46 5.00 -4.17 -5.24
N VAL A 47 6.16 -4.74 -5.62
CA VAL A 47 6.91 -4.32 -6.80
C VAL A 47 6.06 -4.47 -8.06
N ASN A 48 5.35 -5.58 -8.22
CA ASN A 48 4.46 -5.79 -9.37
C ASN A 48 3.31 -4.78 -9.42
N LEU A 49 2.71 -4.43 -8.27
CA LEU A 49 1.70 -3.38 -8.17
C LEU A 49 2.25 -2.01 -8.58
N THR A 50 3.50 -1.70 -8.23
CA THR A 50 4.14 -0.42 -8.56
C THR A 50 4.68 -0.34 -9.99
N LEU A 51 5.15 -1.45 -10.56
CA LEU A 51 5.72 -1.51 -11.91
C LEU A 51 4.68 -1.78 -13.00
N GLY A 52 3.61 -2.52 -12.69
CA GLY A 52 2.49 -2.78 -13.61
C GLY A 52 1.57 -1.56 -13.82
N LEU A 53 2.00 -0.40 -13.35
CA LEU A 53 1.29 0.86 -13.33
C LEU A 53 1.83 1.84 -14.41
N HIS A 54 2.59 1.32 -15.37
CA HIS A 54 3.08 2.04 -16.54
C HIS A 54 1.96 2.21 -17.58
#